data_AF-A0A7Y5BGG5-F1
#
_entry.id   AF-A0A7Y5BGG5-F1
#
_cell.length_a   1.000
_cell.length_b   1.000
_cell.length_c   1.000
_cell.angle_alpha   90.00
_cell.angle_beta   90.00
_cell.angle_gamma   90.00
#
_symmetry.space_group_name_H-M   'P 1'
#
loop_
_entity.id
_entity.type
_entity.pdbx_description
1 polymer ?
#
loop_
_entity_poly.entity_id
_entity_poly.type
_entity_poly.pdbx_seq_one_letter_code
_entity_poly.pdbx_strand_id
1 'polypeptide(L)'
;MKVLIILNDAPYGGERAYNGLRTAMTLQKEHGADVRVFLFADAIWAAASGQKTPDGYYNVERMLKAIWPAPIVEDILRVDLR
;
A
#
# COMPACT_ATOMS: atom_id res chain seq x y z
N MET A 1 -9.05 -15.88 -6.14
CA MET A 1 -8.03 -15.57 -7.17
C MET A 1 -6.81 -14.96 -6.47
N LYS A 2 -5.58 -15.24 -6.94
CA LYS A 2 -4.35 -14.64 -6.39
C LYS A 2 -3.83 -13.54 -7.32
N VAL A 3 -3.50 -12.36 -6.78
CA VAL A 3 -3.06 -11.21 -7.57
C VAL A 3 -1.83 -10.57 -6.92
N LEU A 4 -0.80 -10.30 -7.72
CA LEU A 4 0.34 -9.47 -7.32
C LEU A 4 0.22 -8.11 -8.00
N ILE A 5 0.23 -7.04 -7.21
CA ILE A 5 0.32 -5.66 -7.70
C ILE A 5 1.72 -5.14 -7.40
N ILE A 6 2.37 -4.60 -8.41
CA ILE A 6 3.72 -4.05 -8.31
C ILE A 6 3.64 -2.54 -8.46
N LEU A 7 4.23 -1.79 -7.52
CA LEU A 7 4.32 -0.34 -7.56
C LEU A 7 5.79 0.09 -7.53
N ASN A 8 6.16 1.03 -8.40
CA ASN A 8 7.53 1.51 -8.57
C ASN A 8 7.67 3.04 -8.42
N ASP A 9 6.58 3.79 -8.58
CA ASP A 9 6.59 5.26 -8.53
C ASP A 9 6.24 5.78 -7.13
N ALA A 10 6.81 6.94 -6.77
CA ALA A 10 6.62 7.59 -5.48
C ALA A 10 5.12 7.83 -5.16
N PRO A 11 4.71 7.72 -3.89
CA PRO A 11 3.41 8.23 -3.48
C PRO A 11 3.38 9.77 -3.59
N TYR A 12 2.19 10.33 -3.82
CA TYR A 12 1.93 11.78 -3.85
C TYR A 12 2.61 12.58 -4.97
N GLY A 13 3.46 11.98 -5.80
CA GLY A 13 3.99 12.61 -7.04
C GLY A 13 3.05 12.47 -8.25
N GLY A 14 2.04 11.62 -8.16
CA GLY A 14 1.03 11.37 -9.17
C GLY A 14 0.00 10.34 -8.69
N GLU A 15 -0.83 9.83 -9.60
CA GLU A 15 -1.97 8.99 -9.23
C GLU A 15 -1.64 7.49 -9.17
N ARG A 16 -0.43 7.08 -9.55
CA ARG A 16 -0.10 5.65 -9.78
C ARG A 16 -0.14 4.82 -8.50
N ALA A 17 0.49 5.30 -7.43
CA ALA A 17 0.44 4.64 -6.13
C ALA A 17 -1.00 4.58 -5.60
N TYR A 18 -1.74 5.68 -5.68
CA TYR A 18 -3.15 5.74 -5.27
C TYR A 18 -4.02 4.74 -6.06
N ASN A 19 -3.92 4.74 -7.39
CA ASN A 19 -4.70 3.87 -8.25
C ASN A 19 -4.35 2.39 -8.06
N GLY A 20 -3.08 2.07 -7.87
CA GLY A 20 -2.65 0.71 -7.54
C GLY A 20 -3.24 0.21 -6.23
N LEU A 21 -3.13 1.01 -5.17
CA LEU A 21 -3.64 0.65 -3.84
C LEU A 21 -5.17 0.60 -3.80
N ARG A 22 -5.88 1.54 -4.42
CA ARG A 22 -7.35 1.49 -4.46
C ARG A 22 -7.84 0.25 -5.21
N THR A 23 -7.12 -0.16 -6.27
CA THR A 23 -7.45 -1.36 -7.04
C THR A 23 -7.23 -2.62 -6.21
N ALA A 24 -6.11 -2.69 -5.48
CA ALA A 24 -5.85 -3.77 -4.53
C ALA A 24 -6.98 -3.94 -3.51
N MET A 25 -7.42 -2.83 -2.91
CA MET A 25 -8.52 -2.82 -1.94
C MET A 25 -9.86 -3.27 -2.58
N THR A 26 -10.18 -2.79 -3.78
CA THR A 26 -11.40 -3.22 -4.50
C THR A 26 -11.36 -4.71 -4.83
N LEU A 27 -10.23 -5.24 -5.28
CA LEU A 27 -10.07 -6.67 -5.56
C LEU A 27 -10.27 -7.54 -4.32
N GLN A 28 -9.76 -7.12 -3.17
CA GLN A 28 -10.01 -7.83 -1.92
C GLN A 28 -11.48 -7.77 -1.51
N LYS A 29 -12.06 -6.56 -1.50
CA LYS A 29 -13.39 -6.32 -0.95
C LYS A 29 -14.52 -6.87 -1.82
N GLU A 30 -14.48 -6.58 -3.12
CA GLU A 30 -15.60 -6.87 -4.03
C GLU A 30 -15.43 -8.22 -4.74
N HIS A 31 -14.20 -8.77 -4.77
CA HIS A 31 -13.90 -10.01 -5.50
C HIS A 31 -13.26 -11.11 -4.63
N GLY A 32 -13.04 -10.86 -3.33
CA GLY A 32 -12.43 -11.85 -2.43
C GLY A 32 -11.04 -12.32 -2.88
N ALA A 33 -10.29 -11.46 -3.60
CA ALA A 33 -8.98 -11.81 -4.11
C ALA A 33 -7.93 -11.83 -2.98
N ASP A 34 -7.02 -12.81 -3.03
CA ASP A 34 -5.78 -12.82 -2.24
C ASP A 34 -4.78 -11.91 -2.95
N VAL A 35 -4.70 -10.66 -2.49
CA VAL A 35 -3.87 -9.61 -3.09
C VAL A 35 -2.58 -9.43 -2.29
N ARG A 36 -1.45 -9.43 -3.01
CA ARG A 36 -0.15 -9.02 -2.50
C ARG A 36 0.31 -7.75 -3.20
N VAL A 37 0.98 -6.87 -2.47
CA VAL A 37 1.58 -5.64 -3.01
C VAL A 37 3.09 -5.73 -2.83
N PHE A 38 3.83 -5.54 -3.92
CA PHE A 38 5.28 -5.42 -3.90
C PHE A 38 5.69 -4.00 -4.26
N LEU A 39 6.42 -3.36 -3.33
CA LEU A 39 6.92 -2.00 -3.48
C LEU A 39 8.41 -2.05 -3.80
N PHE A 40 8.84 -1.31 -4.82
CA PHE A 40 10.26 -1.11 -5.10
C PHE A 40 10.50 0.30 -5.66
N ALA A 41 11.78 0.69 -5.83
CA ALA A 41 12.16 2.05 -6.22
C ALA A 41 11.48 3.11 -5.31
N ASP A 42 10.95 4.20 -5.86
CA ASP A 42 10.40 5.28 -5.04
C ASP A 42 9.08 4.90 -4.34
N ALA A 43 8.43 3.82 -4.77
CA ALA A 43 7.20 3.35 -4.14
C ALA A 43 7.42 2.84 -2.71
N ILE A 44 8.66 2.55 -2.29
CA ILE A 44 8.95 2.16 -0.90
C ILE A 44 8.48 3.22 0.11
N TRP A 45 8.46 4.49 -0.30
CA TRP A 45 7.98 5.60 0.53
C TRP A 45 6.49 5.50 0.85
N ALA A 46 5.70 4.72 0.10
CA ALA A 46 4.31 4.47 0.43
C ALA A 46 4.14 3.73 1.77
N ALA A 47 5.14 2.94 2.18
CA ALA A 47 5.18 2.23 3.46
C ALA A 47 5.79 3.04 4.62
N ALA A 48 6.19 4.29 4.38
CA ALA A 48 6.70 5.15 5.45
C ALA A 48 5.63 5.36 6.54
N SER A 49 6.02 5.24 7.81
CA SER A 49 5.12 5.38 8.96
C SER A 49 4.85 6.83 9.31
N GLY A 50 3.65 7.12 9.80
CA GLY A 50 3.30 8.45 10.33
C GLY A 50 3.04 9.49 9.25
N GLN A 51 2.58 9.07 8.06
CA GLN A 51 2.26 9.97 6.97
C GLN A 51 1.12 10.91 7.38
N LYS A 52 1.36 12.22 7.24
CA LYS A 52 0.37 13.27 7.44
C LYS A 52 -0.08 13.81 6.09
N THR A 53 -1.38 13.94 5.91
CA THR A 53 -2.00 14.45 4.69
C THR A 53 -3.02 15.54 5.05
N PRO A 54 -3.29 16.52 4.17
CA PRO A 54 -4.38 17.45 4.37
C PRO A 54 -5.72 16.74 4.59
N ASP A 55 -6.65 17.43 5.24
CA ASP A 55 -8.00 16.90 5.44
C ASP A 55 -8.69 16.59 4.12
N GLY A 56 -9.40 15.46 4.06
CA GLY A 56 -10.05 14.98 2.84
C GLY A 56 -9.11 14.35 1.81
N TYR A 57 -7.79 14.41 2.01
CA TYR A 57 -6.83 13.77 1.11
C TYR A 57 -6.65 12.27 1.43
N TYR A 58 -6.31 11.48 0.42
CA TYR A 58 -6.01 10.07 0.61
C TYR A 58 -4.67 9.90 1.34
N ASN A 59 -4.55 8.81 2.09
CA ASN A 59 -3.33 8.50 2.84
C ASN A 59 -2.88 7.09 2.48
N VAL A 60 -1.74 6.96 1.79
CA VAL A 60 -1.30 5.67 1.24
C VAL A 60 -0.83 4.69 2.31
N GLU A 61 -0.31 5.16 3.45
CA GLU A 61 -0.02 4.31 4.61
C GLU A 61 -1.29 3.60 5.10
N ARG A 62 -2.39 4.34 5.25
CA ARG A 62 -3.70 3.78 5.64
C ARG A 62 -4.26 2.84 4.58
N MET A 63 -4.09 3.14 3.29
CA MET A 63 -4.52 2.26 2.21
C MET A 63 -3.72 0.94 2.20
N LEU A 64 -2.39 1.00 2.38
CA LEU A 64 -1.53 -0.18 2.51
C LEU A 64 -1.92 -1.03 3.72
N LYS A 65 -2.19 -0.41 4.88
CA LYS A 65 -2.69 -1.09 6.08
C LYS A 65 -4.01 -1.81 5.85
N ALA A 66 -4.90 -1.25 5.02
CA ALA A 66 -6.18 -1.88 4.70
C ALA A 66 -6.03 -3.13 3.82
N ILE A 67 -4.93 -3.25 3.07
CA ILE A 67 -4.63 -4.41 2.21
C ILE A 67 -4.00 -5.54 3.03
N TRP A 68 -3.36 -5.22 4.15
CA TRP A 68 -2.62 -6.20 4.94
C TRP A 68 -3.57 -7.14 5.73
N PRO A 69 -3.51 -8.46 5.53
CA PRO A 69 -4.25 -9.40 6.38
C PRO A 69 -3.61 -9.44 7.79
N ALA A 70 -4.36 -9.11 8.84
CA ALA A 70 -3.90 -9.29 10.22
C ALA A 70 -3.62 -10.78 10.54
N PRO A 71 -2.63 -11.17 11.38
CA PRO A 71 -1.42 -10.47 11.81
C PRO A 71 -0.16 -11.17 11.22
N ILE A 72 0.38 -10.63 10.12
CA ILE A 72 1.78 -10.89 9.69
C ILE A 72 2.66 -9.65 9.96
N VAL A 73 2.06 -8.61 10.56
CA VAL A 73 2.56 -7.22 10.55
C VAL A 73 3.81 -7.02 11.42
N GLU A 74 4.07 -7.87 12.41
CA GLU A 74 5.19 -7.64 13.34
C GLU A 74 6.56 -7.92 12.72
N ASP A 75 6.65 -8.78 11.70
CA ASP A 75 7.96 -9.21 11.16
C ASP A 75 8.45 -8.37 9.97
N ILE A 76 7.55 -7.80 9.16
CA ILE A 76 7.94 -7.11 7.91
C ILE A 76 8.10 -5.59 8.11
N LEU A 77 7.47 -5.00 9.14
CA LEU A 77 7.68 -3.57 9.45
C LEU A 77 9.05 -3.27 10.09
N ARG A 78 9.87 -4.29 10.35
CA ARG A 78 11.30 -4.14 10.69
C ARG A 78 12.20 -4.08 9.46
N VAL A 79 11.74 -3.51 8.35
CA VAL A 79 12.68 -2.89 7.41
C VAL A 79 13.17 -1.61 8.07
N ASP A 80 14.21 -1.79 8.88
CA ASP A 80 14.98 -0.74 9.55
C ASP A 80 15.54 0.19 8.47
N LEU A 81 14.79 1.24 8.14
CA LEU A 81 15.28 2.40 7.38
C LEU A 81 16.09 3.31 8.31
N ARG A 82 17.10 2.72 8.98
CA ARG A 82 18.19 3.46 9.61
C ARG A 82 19.31 3.68 8.60
#